data_AF-A0A239QMG1-F1
#
_entry.id   AF-A0A239QMG1-F1
#
_cell.length_a   1.000
_cell.length_b   1.000
_cell.length_c   1.000
_cell.angle_alpha   90.00
_cell.angle_beta   90.00
_cell.angle_gamma   90.00
#
_symmetry.space_group_name_H-M   'P 1'
#
loop_
_entity.id
_entity.type
_entity.pdbx_description
1 polymer ?
#
loop_
_entity_poly.entity_id
_entity_poly.type
_entity_poly.pdbx_seq_one_letter_code
_entity_poly.pdbx_strand_id
1 'polypeptide(L)'
;MRADGRKPDEKRPISIETDFVRTAYGSCLIATGNTRVICTASVEEAVPPFLKGKGQGWVTAEYAMLPASTTERKKRDGIKKDGRSVEIQRLIGRALRQAVDLKALGERTITLDCDVLEADGGTRTASITGAMVALTCAAERLVREKKLPISPIIHQVAAISAGVIDDEPCLDLCYQEDSHAQVDMNFVMNEKGEFIELQGTGEGRAFTKKELDTIMEYGEKGIRELMDAQREALGDRARYIAPKPLLLVATGNEHKLRELQEMFKDYYTLAPMTAVGFFGPIEENADTFAGNAAIKAEAVCEATGLPAIGDDSGLEVDALDGEPGVYSARYAGEHGDDEANNDLLLSRMEGKEDRSAAFKCALALKIPGKETIIAEGSCPGTILTERRGTGGFGYDPLFLYEPMNKTYAEMNAEEKNQISHRSRAAEMMRSIMSQLLS
;
A
#
# COMPACT_ATOMS: atom_id res chain seq x y z
N MET A 1 -37.45 -17.47 13.27
CA MET A 1 -37.37 -17.43 11.78
C MET A 1 -37.66 -16.00 11.34
N ARG A 2 -36.71 -15.37 10.64
CA ARG A 2 -36.77 -13.95 10.28
C ARG A 2 -37.83 -13.68 9.22
N ALA A 3 -38.41 -12.48 9.24
CA ALA A 3 -39.52 -12.08 8.35
C ALA A 3 -39.15 -12.14 6.86
N ASP A 4 -37.87 -11.99 6.54
CA ASP A 4 -37.31 -12.03 5.19
C ASP A 4 -36.72 -13.39 4.80
N GLY A 5 -36.80 -14.40 5.68
CA GLY A 5 -36.31 -15.76 5.43
C GLY A 5 -34.79 -15.94 5.56
N ARG A 6 -34.03 -14.92 5.94
CA ARG A 6 -32.58 -15.03 6.18
C ARG A 6 -32.27 -15.94 7.37
N LYS A 7 -31.09 -16.56 7.33
CA LYS A 7 -30.51 -17.22 8.51
C LYS A 7 -30.09 -16.18 9.56
N PRO A 8 -29.91 -16.61 10.82
CA PRO A 8 -29.46 -15.71 11.89
C PRO A 8 -28.09 -15.09 11.60
N ASP A 9 -27.18 -15.81 10.94
CA ASP A 9 -25.81 -15.38 10.62
C ASP A 9 -25.67 -14.79 9.19
N GLU A 10 -26.78 -14.36 8.58
CA GLU A 10 -26.83 -13.92 7.19
C GLU A 10 -27.15 -12.41 7.10
N LYS A 11 -26.27 -11.67 6.43
CA LYS A 11 -26.47 -10.25 6.13
C LYS A 11 -27.51 -10.05 5.02
N ARG A 12 -28.06 -8.84 4.90
CA ARG A 12 -28.93 -8.47 3.78
C ARG A 12 -28.13 -8.42 2.46
N PRO A 13 -28.80 -8.49 1.31
CA PRO A 13 -28.18 -8.21 0.02
C PRO A 13 -27.50 -6.85 0.03
N ILE A 14 -26.30 -6.77 -0.56
CA ILE A 14 -25.52 -5.53 -0.66
C ILE A 14 -25.27 -5.18 -2.12
N SER A 15 -25.33 -3.89 -2.44
CA SER A 15 -24.82 -3.34 -3.68
C SER A 15 -24.08 -2.03 -3.42
N ILE A 16 -22.96 -1.82 -4.09
CA ILE A 16 -22.19 -0.58 -4.01
C ILE A 16 -21.96 -0.09 -5.43
N GLU A 17 -22.48 1.09 -5.75
CA GLU A 17 -22.25 1.77 -7.03
C GLU A 17 -21.24 2.90 -6.83
N THR A 18 -20.01 2.72 -7.33
CA THR A 18 -18.96 3.76 -7.27
C THR A 18 -19.22 4.89 -8.26
N ASP A 19 -18.62 6.06 -8.01
CA ASP A 19 -18.70 7.24 -8.88
C ASP A 19 -20.13 7.79 -9.09
N PHE A 20 -21.02 7.48 -8.14
CA PHE A 20 -22.43 7.88 -8.17
C PHE A 20 -22.60 9.41 -8.29
N VAL A 21 -21.84 10.17 -7.50
CA VAL A 21 -21.74 11.63 -7.60
C VAL A 21 -20.46 12.01 -8.32
N ARG A 22 -20.56 12.28 -9.63
CA ARG A 22 -19.41 12.54 -10.51
C ARG A 22 -18.58 13.78 -10.14
N THR A 23 -19.19 14.75 -9.46
CA THR A 23 -18.52 15.99 -9.05
C THR A 23 -17.73 15.84 -7.76
N ALA A 24 -17.99 14.79 -6.96
CA ALA A 24 -17.25 14.54 -5.73
C ALA A 24 -15.81 14.08 -6.02
N TYR A 25 -14.92 14.20 -5.03
CA TYR A 25 -13.56 13.67 -5.17
C TYR A 25 -13.56 12.14 -5.22
N GLY A 26 -14.43 11.53 -4.41
CA GLY A 26 -14.83 10.13 -4.49
C GLY A 26 -16.27 9.97 -4.02
N SER A 27 -16.98 8.97 -4.53
CA SER A 27 -18.37 8.74 -4.12
C SER A 27 -18.82 7.29 -4.33
N CYS A 28 -19.85 6.89 -3.59
CA CYS A 28 -20.64 5.72 -3.91
C CYS A 28 -22.09 5.85 -3.41
N LEU A 29 -22.98 5.05 -4.00
CA LEU A 29 -24.28 4.70 -3.42
C LEU A 29 -24.18 3.28 -2.86
N ILE A 30 -24.32 3.12 -1.55
CA ILE A 30 -24.40 1.80 -0.91
C ILE A 30 -25.86 1.48 -0.60
N ALA A 31 -26.26 0.23 -0.88
CA ALA A 31 -27.52 -0.33 -0.44
C ALA A 31 -27.31 -1.63 0.34
N THR A 32 -27.95 -1.76 1.51
CA THR A 32 -27.97 -2.96 2.36
C THR A 32 -29.43 -3.32 2.64
N GLY A 33 -29.98 -4.29 1.91
CA GLY A 33 -31.42 -4.46 1.81
C GLY A 33 -32.06 -3.17 1.27
N ASN A 34 -33.03 -2.61 1.99
CA ASN A 34 -33.69 -1.35 1.62
C ASN A 34 -32.96 -0.09 2.13
N THR A 35 -32.00 -0.23 3.05
CA THR A 35 -31.21 0.92 3.52
C THR A 35 -30.31 1.41 2.39
N ARG A 36 -30.43 2.68 2.03
CA ARG A 36 -29.68 3.32 0.93
C ARG A 36 -29.01 4.59 1.42
N VAL A 37 -27.69 4.69 1.20
CA VAL A 37 -26.88 5.83 1.65
C VAL A 37 -25.99 6.31 0.50
N ILE A 38 -26.06 7.60 0.17
CA ILE A 38 -25.04 8.25 -0.66
C ILE A 38 -23.87 8.60 0.26
N CYS A 39 -22.68 8.17 -0.11
CA CYS A 39 -21.44 8.54 0.55
C CYS A 39 -20.58 9.35 -0.42
N THR A 40 -20.17 10.56 -0.04
CA THR A 40 -19.24 11.38 -0.84
C THR A 40 -18.03 11.78 -0.01
N ALA A 41 -16.88 11.85 -0.68
CA ALA A 41 -15.64 12.37 -0.14
C ALA A 41 -15.30 13.69 -0.83
N SER A 42 -15.13 14.73 -0.02
CA SER A 42 -14.68 16.07 -0.41
C SER A 42 -13.27 16.29 0.14
N VAL A 43 -12.38 16.89 -0.65
CA VAL A 43 -10.99 17.16 -0.24
C VAL A 43 -10.73 18.67 -0.23
N GLU A 44 -10.24 19.16 0.90
CA GLU A 44 -9.85 20.56 1.10
C GLU A 44 -8.35 20.62 1.43
N GLU A 45 -7.62 21.53 0.77
CA GLU A 45 -6.20 21.83 1.06
C GLU A 45 -6.08 22.74 2.29
N ALA A 46 -6.73 22.32 3.38
CA ALA A 46 -6.77 23.00 4.66
C ALA A 46 -6.99 21.97 5.78
N VAL A 47 -6.62 22.34 7.00
CA VAL A 47 -6.83 21.53 8.20
C VAL A 47 -7.50 22.34 9.31
N PRO A 48 -8.15 21.70 10.29
CA PRO A 48 -8.65 22.38 11.47
C PRO A 48 -7.55 23.23 12.16
N PRO A 49 -7.90 24.36 12.81
CA PRO A 49 -6.92 25.27 13.39
C PRO A 49 -5.90 24.62 14.34
N PHE A 50 -6.29 23.57 15.07
CA PHE A 50 -5.42 22.85 16.00
C PHE A 50 -4.39 21.93 15.34
N LEU A 51 -4.47 21.72 14.02
CA LEU A 51 -3.54 20.91 13.21
C LEU A 51 -2.67 21.73 12.25
N LYS A 52 -2.94 23.03 12.11
CA LYS A 52 -2.20 23.90 11.18
C LYS A 52 -0.71 23.93 11.53
N GLY A 53 0.14 23.68 10.54
CA GLY A 53 1.61 23.67 10.69
C GLY A 53 2.18 22.38 11.29
N LYS A 54 1.35 21.34 11.52
CA LYS A 54 1.80 20.06 12.07
C LYS A 54 2.13 19.02 10.99
N GLY A 55 1.91 19.33 9.71
CA GLY A 55 2.16 18.39 8.61
C GLY A 55 1.26 17.16 8.65
N GLN A 56 0.08 17.27 9.27
CA GLN A 56 -0.86 16.16 9.46
C GLN A 56 -2.26 16.57 9.01
N GLY A 57 -2.92 15.69 8.27
CA GLY A 57 -4.26 15.86 7.75
C GLY A 57 -5.35 15.45 8.72
N TRP A 58 -6.58 15.50 8.24
CA TRP A 58 -7.76 15.20 9.02
C TRP A 58 -8.82 14.48 8.20
N VAL A 59 -9.50 13.51 8.82
CA VAL A 59 -10.70 12.89 8.27
C VAL A 59 -11.86 13.19 9.21
N THR A 60 -12.95 13.70 8.65
CA THR A 60 -14.18 14.02 9.38
C THR A 60 -15.39 13.55 8.60
N ALA A 61 -16.56 13.55 9.23
CA ALA A 61 -17.79 13.10 8.59
C ALA A 61 -19.00 13.96 8.95
N GLU A 62 -19.90 14.08 7.99
CA GLU A 62 -21.25 14.59 8.15
C GLU A 62 -22.25 13.47 7.89
N TYR A 63 -23.36 13.45 8.62
CA TYR A 63 -24.39 12.44 8.48
C TYR A 63 -25.74 13.14 8.55
N ALA A 64 -26.58 12.85 7.56
CA ALA A 64 -27.92 13.37 7.49
C ALA A 64 -28.87 12.30 6.96
N MET A 65 -30.14 12.46 7.30
CA MET A 65 -31.22 11.62 6.79
C MET A 65 -32.21 12.50 6.05
N LEU A 66 -32.59 12.10 4.84
CA LEU A 66 -33.63 12.84 4.11
C LEU A 66 -34.94 12.82 4.91
N PRO A 67 -35.75 13.90 4.85
CA PRO A 67 -37.04 13.95 5.56
C PRO A 67 -37.96 12.75 5.31
N ALA A 68 -37.92 12.15 4.12
CA ALA A 68 -38.74 11.00 3.74
C ALA A 68 -37.98 9.66 3.75
N SER A 69 -36.80 9.61 4.38
CA SER A 69 -35.99 8.38 4.44
C SER A 69 -36.58 7.33 5.39
N THR A 70 -37.43 7.74 6.32
CA THR A 70 -38.12 6.88 7.29
C THR A 70 -39.61 6.77 6.97
N THR A 71 -40.31 5.79 7.57
CA THR A 71 -41.76 5.60 7.39
C THR A 71 -42.58 6.84 7.72
N GLU A 72 -42.21 7.55 8.79
CA GLU A 72 -42.77 8.86 9.11
C GLU A 72 -41.80 9.97 8.68
N ARG A 73 -42.35 11.10 8.22
CA ARG A 73 -41.54 12.22 7.75
C ARG A 73 -40.76 12.86 8.91
N LYS A 74 -39.43 12.76 8.88
CA LYS A 74 -38.52 13.51 9.77
C LYS A 74 -38.49 14.99 9.38
N LYS A 75 -38.36 15.90 10.35
CA LYS A 75 -38.03 17.31 10.05
C LYS A 75 -36.62 17.37 9.47
N ARG A 76 -36.41 18.19 8.45
CA ARG A 76 -35.06 18.45 7.93
C ARG A 76 -34.22 19.08 9.03
N ASP A 77 -33.02 18.56 9.24
CA ASP A 77 -32.08 19.13 10.21
C ASP A 77 -31.78 20.59 9.83
N GLY A 78 -31.89 21.48 10.82
CA GLY A 78 -31.57 22.90 10.68
C GLY A 78 -30.15 23.18 11.19
N ILE A 79 -29.92 24.39 11.71
CA ILE A 79 -28.63 24.77 12.31
C ILE A 79 -28.28 23.84 13.50
N LYS A 80 -29.29 23.41 14.27
CA LYS A 80 -29.12 22.47 15.37
C LYS A 80 -29.40 21.06 14.85
N LYS A 81 -28.34 20.23 14.77
CA LYS A 81 -28.43 18.81 14.43
C LYS A 81 -29.00 18.01 15.61
N ASP A 82 -29.69 16.92 15.29
CA ASP A 82 -30.19 15.94 16.24
C ASP A 82 -29.02 15.25 16.98
N GLY A 83 -29.22 14.88 18.25
CA GLY A 83 -28.18 14.25 19.08
C GLY A 83 -27.65 12.95 18.48
N ARG A 84 -28.55 12.14 17.91
CA ARG A 84 -28.21 10.90 17.21
C ARG A 84 -27.39 11.16 15.95
N SER A 85 -27.74 12.18 15.16
CA SER A 85 -26.94 12.57 13.96
C SER A 85 -25.51 12.96 14.38
N VAL A 86 -25.35 13.73 15.46
CA VAL A 86 -24.03 14.14 15.97
C VAL A 86 -23.21 12.93 16.48
N GLU A 87 -23.84 11.98 17.16
CA GLU A 87 -23.20 10.74 17.58
C GLU A 87 -22.66 9.95 16.38
N ILE A 88 -23.50 9.73 15.36
CA ILE A 88 -23.15 8.96 14.15
C ILE A 88 -22.04 9.66 13.36
N GLN A 89 -22.09 10.99 13.21
CA GLN A 89 -21.00 11.75 12.60
C GLN A 89 -19.66 11.50 13.28
N ARG A 90 -19.66 11.54 14.62
CA ARG A 90 -18.44 11.31 15.39
C ARG A 90 -17.96 9.87 15.26
N LEU A 91 -18.88 8.90 15.21
CA LEU A 91 -18.58 7.48 14.97
C LEU A 91 -17.91 7.28 13.60
N ILE A 92 -18.52 7.75 12.51
CA ILE A 92 -17.97 7.62 11.15
C ILE A 92 -16.57 8.25 11.08
N GLY A 93 -16.43 9.47 11.60
CA GLY A 93 -15.14 10.15 11.63
C GLY A 93 -14.09 9.41 12.47
N ARG A 94 -14.43 8.84 13.63
CA ARG A 94 -13.50 8.05 14.45
C ARG A 94 -13.07 6.78 13.72
N ALA A 95 -14.03 6.05 13.17
CA ALA A 95 -13.80 4.81 12.43
C ALA A 95 -12.82 5.03 11.27
N LEU A 96 -13.11 5.98 10.39
CA LEU A 96 -12.34 6.17 9.16
C LEU A 96 -11.03 6.94 9.36
N ARG A 97 -10.85 7.64 10.50
CA ARG A 97 -9.51 8.11 10.89
C ARG A 97 -8.54 6.97 11.21
N GLN A 98 -9.02 5.80 11.67
CA GLN A 98 -8.15 4.63 11.86
C GLN A 98 -7.76 3.99 10.53
N ALA A 99 -8.50 4.25 9.45
CA ALA A 99 -8.18 3.75 8.11
C ALA A 99 -7.03 4.52 7.43
N VAL A 100 -6.60 5.67 7.96
CA VAL A 100 -5.76 6.64 7.24
C VAL A 100 -4.52 7.02 8.04
N ASP A 101 -3.35 6.93 7.41
CA ASP A 101 -2.15 7.62 7.88
C ASP A 101 -2.33 9.12 7.66
N LEU A 102 -2.71 9.82 8.73
CA LEU A 102 -2.96 11.26 8.69
C LEU A 102 -1.70 12.07 8.38
N LYS A 103 -0.48 11.56 8.62
CA LYS A 103 0.73 12.27 8.20
C LYS A 103 0.94 12.14 6.70
N ALA A 104 0.76 10.92 6.16
CA ALA A 104 0.85 10.67 4.73
C ALA A 104 -0.18 11.47 3.92
N LEU A 105 -1.35 11.76 4.52
CA LEU A 105 -2.37 12.63 3.91
C LEU A 105 -1.89 14.09 3.71
N GLY A 106 -0.89 14.54 4.47
CA GLY A 106 -0.43 15.93 4.50
C GLY A 106 -1.51 16.89 5.03
N GLU A 107 -1.30 18.20 4.96
CA GLU A 107 -2.25 19.20 5.49
C GLU A 107 -3.51 19.36 4.62
N ARG A 108 -4.32 18.30 4.60
CA ARG A 108 -5.61 18.21 3.91
C ARG A 108 -6.69 17.70 4.84
N THR A 109 -7.92 18.12 4.58
CA THR A 109 -9.11 17.56 5.23
C THR A 109 -9.91 16.78 4.21
N ILE A 110 -10.24 15.53 4.54
CA ILE A 110 -11.26 14.75 3.83
C ILE A 110 -12.53 14.76 4.66
N THR A 111 -13.59 15.32 4.09
CA THR A 111 -14.93 15.31 4.69
C THR A 111 -15.77 14.24 3.99
N LEU A 112 -16.31 13.33 4.78
CA LEU A 112 -17.16 12.23 4.32
C LEU A 112 -18.63 12.53 4.64
N ASP A 113 -19.39 12.90 3.63
CA ASP A 113 -20.81 13.18 3.76
C ASP A 113 -21.60 11.89 3.50
N CYS A 114 -22.44 11.51 4.47
CA CYS A 114 -23.29 10.32 4.42
C CYS A 114 -24.77 10.73 4.48
N ASP A 115 -25.43 10.72 3.32
CA ASP A 115 -26.83 11.09 3.18
C ASP A 115 -27.71 9.86 3.01
N VAL A 116 -28.53 9.57 4.01
CA VAL A 116 -29.47 8.44 3.98
C VAL A 116 -30.68 8.82 3.13
N LEU A 117 -30.87 8.08 2.04
CA LEU A 117 -32.01 8.21 1.13
C LEU A 117 -33.22 7.41 1.63
N GLU A 118 -32.95 6.20 2.12
CA GLU A 118 -33.95 5.25 2.62
C GLU A 118 -33.35 4.50 3.81
N ALA A 119 -34.11 4.38 4.89
CA ALA A 119 -33.67 3.85 6.17
C ALA A 119 -34.54 2.65 6.57
N ASP A 120 -33.93 1.48 6.59
CA ASP A 120 -34.53 0.22 7.03
C ASP A 120 -33.57 -0.51 7.97
N GLY A 121 -32.99 0.19 8.95
CA GLY A 121 -32.02 -0.36 9.91
C GLY A 121 -30.58 -0.42 9.38
N GLY A 122 -29.60 -0.30 10.28
CA GLY A 122 -28.16 -0.35 9.94
C GLY A 122 -27.63 0.87 9.17
N THR A 123 -28.29 2.03 9.22
CA THR A 123 -27.87 3.21 8.43
C THR A 123 -26.46 3.71 8.80
N ARG A 124 -26.10 3.67 10.08
CA ARG A 124 -24.78 4.11 10.58
C ARG A 124 -23.65 3.19 10.09
N THR A 125 -23.88 1.89 10.08
CA THR A 125 -22.92 0.86 9.67
C THR A 125 -22.77 0.83 8.15
N ALA A 126 -23.89 0.96 7.41
CA ALA A 126 -23.88 1.18 5.97
C ALA A 126 -23.10 2.46 5.60
N SER A 127 -23.27 3.55 6.36
CA SER A 127 -22.54 4.80 6.13
C SER A 127 -21.02 4.64 6.29
N ILE A 128 -20.54 3.94 7.32
CA ILE A 128 -19.10 3.67 7.49
C ILE A 128 -18.57 2.84 6.32
N THR A 129 -19.27 1.76 5.97
CA THR A 129 -18.88 0.83 4.91
C THR A 129 -18.84 1.53 3.54
N GLY A 130 -19.84 2.36 3.21
CA GLY A 130 -19.86 3.14 1.97
C GLY A 130 -18.85 4.29 1.97
N ALA A 131 -18.70 5.00 3.08
CA ALA A 131 -17.75 6.11 3.18
C ALA A 131 -16.29 5.66 3.04
N MET A 132 -15.96 4.43 3.43
CA MET A 132 -14.66 3.82 3.12
C MET A 132 -14.40 3.70 1.60
N VAL A 133 -15.43 3.35 0.82
CA VAL A 133 -15.34 3.28 -0.65
C VAL A 133 -15.16 4.67 -1.24
N ALA A 134 -15.95 5.65 -0.80
CA ALA A 134 -15.81 7.04 -1.23
C ALA A 134 -14.43 7.62 -0.89
N LEU A 135 -13.91 7.32 0.30
CA LEU A 135 -12.55 7.68 0.75
C LEU A 135 -11.48 7.05 -0.16
N THR A 136 -11.65 5.78 -0.55
CA THR A 136 -10.72 5.09 -1.45
C THR A 136 -10.69 5.72 -2.83
N CYS A 137 -11.86 6.05 -3.40
CA CYS A 137 -11.94 6.78 -4.67
C CYS A 137 -11.26 8.16 -4.59
N ALA A 138 -11.42 8.88 -3.47
CA ALA A 138 -10.75 10.16 -3.28
C ALA A 138 -9.22 10.01 -3.17
N ALA A 139 -8.74 9.00 -2.45
CA ALA A 139 -7.31 8.69 -2.35
C ALA A 139 -6.70 8.33 -3.71
N GLU A 140 -7.37 7.47 -4.49
CA GLU A 140 -6.97 7.12 -5.87
C GLU A 140 -6.80 8.37 -6.73
N ARG A 141 -7.78 9.28 -6.67
CA ARG A 141 -7.75 10.54 -7.41
C ARG A 141 -6.61 11.45 -6.98
N LEU A 142 -6.37 11.61 -5.67
CA LEU A 142 -5.25 12.41 -5.15
C LEU A 142 -3.90 11.88 -5.64
N VAL A 143 -3.73 10.56 -5.69
CA VAL A 143 -2.49 9.95 -6.19
C VAL A 143 -2.36 10.12 -7.70
N ARG A 144 -3.43 9.90 -8.47
CA ARG A 144 -3.42 10.10 -9.94
C ARG A 144 -3.13 11.54 -10.33
N GLU A 145 -3.65 12.49 -9.56
CA GLU A 145 -3.39 13.92 -9.75
C GLU A 145 -2.02 14.37 -9.20
N LYS A 146 -1.19 13.43 -8.70
CA LYS A 146 0.14 13.69 -8.10
C LYS A 146 0.10 14.65 -6.90
N LYS A 147 -1.04 14.77 -6.23
CA LYS A 147 -1.18 15.54 -4.99
C LYS A 147 -0.68 14.77 -3.78
N LEU A 148 -0.71 13.44 -3.87
CA LEU A 148 -0.09 12.52 -2.93
C LEU A 148 0.83 11.54 -3.70
N PRO A 149 1.99 11.17 -3.15
CA PRO A 149 2.86 10.19 -3.78
C PRO A 149 2.28 8.76 -3.73
N ILE A 150 1.55 8.43 -2.66
CA ILE A 150 0.87 7.14 -2.45
C ILE A 150 -0.47 7.35 -1.75
N SER A 151 -1.31 6.31 -1.75
CA SER A 151 -2.55 6.34 -0.97
C SER A 151 -2.23 6.45 0.51
N PRO A 152 -2.93 7.31 1.27
CA PRO A 152 -2.76 7.40 2.72
C PRO A 152 -3.60 6.34 3.47
N ILE A 153 -4.35 5.47 2.77
CA ILE A 153 -5.21 4.47 3.38
C ILE A 153 -4.39 3.27 3.83
N ILE A 154 -4.29 3.03 5.13
CA ILE A 154 -3.48 1.97 5.75
C ILE A 154 -4.30 0.75 6.19
N HIS A 155 -5.62 0.90 6.31
CA HIS A 155 -6.54 -0.20 6.65
C HIS A 155 -7.81 -0.13 5.81
N GLN A 156 -8.36 -1.29 5.49
CA GLN A 156 -9.75 -1.42 5.06
C GLN A 156 -10.64 -1.37 6.29
N VAL A 157 -11.75 -0.64 6.24
CA VAL A 157 -12.71 -0.58 7.35
C VAL A 157 -14.12 -0.85 6.84
N ALA A 158 -14.85 -1.69 7.56
CA ALA A 158 -16.28 -1.90 7.37
C ALA A 158 -16.97 -2.04 8.72
N ALA A 159 -18.29 -1.91 8.70
CA ALA A 159 -19.11 -1.94 9.90
C ALA A 159 -20.43 -2.66 9.64
N ILE A 160 -20.92 -3.38 10.65
CA ILE A 160 -22.20 -4.09 10.60
C ILE A 160 -22.91 -4.03 11.95
N SER A 161 -24.23 -4.13 11.94
CA SER A 161 -25.03 -4.28 13.16
C SER A 161 -25.41 -5.74 13.38
N ALA A 162 -25.64 -6.12 14.62
CA ALA A 162 -26.22 -7.40 15.00
C ALA A 162 -26.87 -7.26 16.37
N GLY A 163 -27.74 -8.19 16.75
CA GLY A 163 -28.45 -8.09 18.02
C GLY A 163 -29.14 -9.38 18.40
N VAL A 164 -30.01 -9.32 19.42
CA VAL A 164 -30.81 -10.47 19.87
C VAL A 164 -32.28 -10.17 19.67
N ILE A 165 -32.97 -11.06 18.97
CA ILE A 165 -34.40 -10.98 18.68
C ILE A 165 -35.04 -12.29 19.12
N ASP A 166 -36.08 -12.22 19.95
CA ASP A 166 -36.75 -13.41 20.49
C ASP A 166 -35.75 -14.47 21.05
N ASP A 167 -34.74 -13.99 21.80
CA ASP A 167 -33.64 -14.76 22.38
C ASP A 167 -32.69 -15.43 21.37
N GLU A 168 -32.76 -15.06 20.09
CA GLU A 168 -31.89 -15.55 19.01
C GLU A 168 -30.94 -14.44 18.51
N PRO A 169 -29.60 -14.63 18.59
CA PRO A 169 -28.63 -13.74 17.98
C PRO A 169 -28.80 -13.65 16.45
N CYS A 170 -28.90 -12.44 15.91
CA CYS A 170 -29.14 -12.18 14.49
C CYS A 170 -28.20 -11.09 13.94
N LEU A 171 -27.68 -11.30 12.73
CA LEU A 171 -26.83 -10.39 11.98
C LEU A 171 -27.66 -9.43 11.12
N ASP A 172 -27.19 -8.18 11.01
CA ASP A 172 -27.66 -7.15 10.09
C ASP A 172 -29.18 -6.94 10.17
N LEU A 173 -29.59 -6.27 11.25
CA LEU A 173 -30.99 -6.05 11.59
C LEU A 173 -31.65 -5.00 10.68
N CYS A 174 -32.81 -5.34 10.12
CA CYS A 174 -33.67 -4.35 9.47
C CYS A 174 -34.43 -3.50 10.51
N TYR A 175 -35.16 -2.46 10.09
CA TYR A 175 -35.85 -1.59 11.06
C TYR A 175 -36.89 -2.34 11.91
N GLN A 176 -37.63 -3.25 11.30
CA GLN A 176 -38.62 -4.07 11.99
C GLN A 176 -37.97 -4.96 13.07
N GLU A 177 -36.78 -5.46 12.79
CA GLU A 177 -36.00 -6.30 13.69
C GLU A 177 -35.36 -5.48 14.83
N ASP A 178 -34.71 -4.38 14.49
CA ASP A 178 -34.04 -3.45 15.42
C ASP A 178 -35.02 -2.85 16.44
N SER A 179 -36.22 -2.47 15.99
CA SER A 179 -37.25 -1.88 16.86
C SER A 179 -37.80 -2.83 17.94
N HIS A 180 -37.59 -4.14 17.78
CA HIS A 180 -38.01 -5.17 18.74
C HIS A 180 -36.82 -5.92 19.37
N ALA A 181 -35.58 -5.50 19.07
CA ALA A 181 -34.40 -6.18 19.55
C ALA A 181 -34.27 -6.04 21.08
N GLN A 182 -33.97 -7.15 21.74
CA GLN A 182 -33.66 -7.17 23.17
C GLN A 182 -32.27 -6.59 23.45
N VAL A 183 -31.38 -6.69 22.45
CA VAL A 183 -29.98 -6.28 22.47
C VAL A 183 -29.63 -5.76 21.08
N ASP A 184 -29.04 -4.57 20.99
CA ASP A 184 -28.49 -4.00 19.76
C ASP A 184 -26.97 -3.83 19.90
N MET A 185 -26.23 -4.19 18.87
CA MET A 185 -24.78 -4.06 18.79
C MET A 185 -24.32 -3.57 17.42
N ASN A 186 -23.35 -2.69 17.43
CA ASN A 186 -22.68 -2.18 16.25
C ASN A 186 -21.18 -2.49 16.33
N PHE A 187 -20.63 -3.03 15.25
CA PHE A 187 -19.24 -3.45 15.12
C PHE A 187 -18.56 -2.64 14.02
N VAL A 188 -17.35 -2.17 14.29
CA VAL A 188 -16.45 -1.57 13.30
C VAL A 188 -15.09 -2.26 13.43
N MET A 189 -14.61 -2.86 12.35
CA MET A 189 -13.33 -3.60 12.35
C MET A 189 -12.52 -3.31 11.09
N ASN A 190 -11.22 -3.60 11.16
CA ASN A 190 -10.33 -3.58 10.02
C ASN A 190 -10.07 -4.97 9.41
N GLU A 191 -9.34 -5.03 8.29
CA GLU A 191 -9.03 -6.28 7.58
C GLU A 191 -8.19 -7.27 8.40
N LYS A 192 -7.52 -6.80 9.45
CA LYS A 192 -6.72 -7.63 10.37
C LYS A 192 -7.58 -8.33 11.42
N GLY A 193 -8.87 -8.03 11.48
CA GLY A 193 -9.77 -8.54 12.52
C GLY A 193 -9.67 -7.75 13.83
N GLU A 194 -9.08 -6.56 13.82
CA GLU A 194 -8.97 -5.70 15.00
C GLU A 194 -10.23 -4.83 15.13
N PHE A 195 -10.74 -4.67 16.37
CA PHE A 195 -11.89 -3.83 16.66
C PHE A 195 -11.49 -2.36 16.72
N ILE A 196 -12.13 -1.54 15.89
CA ILE A 196 -12.00 -0.07 15.94
C ILE A 196 -13.04 0.52 16.89
N GLU A 197 -14.27 0.02 16.83
CA GLU A 197 -15.34 0.43 17.73
C GLU A 197 -16.34 -0.72 17.95
N LEU A 198 -16.79 -0.88 19.19
CA LEU A 198 -17.81 -1.83 19.60
C LEU A 198 -18.80 -1.10 20.51
N GLN A 199 -20.05 -1.01 20.10
CA GLN A 199 -21.12 -0.39 20.88
C GLN A 199 -22.26 -1.40 21.03
N GLY A 200 -22.52 -1.85 22.26
CA GLY A 200 -23.62 -2.77 22.54
C GLY A 200 -24.49 -2.29 23.69
N THR A 201 -25.81 -2.38 23.51
CA THR A 201 -26.83 -1.93 24.46
C THR A 201 -27.88 -3.03 24.65
N GLY A 202 -28.18 -3.37 25.91
CA GLY A 202 -29.34 -4.19 26.25
C GLY A 202 -30.58 -3.33 26.39
N GLU A 203 -31.32 -3.12 25.30
CA GLU A 203 -32.52 -2.27 25.24
C GLU A 203 -33.71 -2.89 25.99
N GLY A 204 -33.92 -4.22 25.83
CA GLY A 204 -35.00 -4.96 26.48
C GLY A 204 -34.56 -5.77 27.69
N ARG A 205 -33.32 -6.29 27.67
CA ARG A 205 -32.71 -7.02 28.79
C ARG A 205 -31.18 -7.01 28.74
N ALA A 206 -30.56 -7.39 29.85
CA ALA A 206 -29.14 -7.74 29.85
C ALA A 206 -28.87 -8.98 28.97
N PHE A 207 -27.64 -9.06 28.45
CA PHE A 207 -27.16 -10.18 27.64
C PHE A 207 -26.04 -10.94 28.35
N THR A 208 -25.91 -12.20 28.00
CA THR A 208 -24.90 -13.12 28.53
C THR A 208 -23.61 -13.05 27.72
N LYS A 209 -22.50 -13.51 28.31
CA LYS A 209 -21.23 -13.65 27.60
C LYS A 209 -21.35 -14.55 26.37
N LYS A 210 -22.14 -15.63 26.46
CA LYS A 210 -22.37 -16.56 25.35
C LYS A 210 -23.06 -15.86 24.17
N GLU A 211 -24.09 -15.05 24.44
CA GLU A 211 -24.76 -14.26 23.40
C GLU A 211 -23.80 -13.26 22.77
N LEU A 212 -23.02 -12.53 23.60
CA LEU A 212 -22.00 -11.61 23.09
C LEU A 212 -20.99 -12.32 22.16
N ASP A 213 -20.50 -13.50 22.54
CA ASP A 213 -19.57 -14.28 21.72
C ASP A 213 -20.18 -14.67 20.37
N THR A 214 -21.43 -15.14 20.36
CA THR A 214 -22.12 -15.50 19.12
C THR A 214 -22.34 -14.27 18.21
N ILE A 215 -22.75 -13.13 18.79
CA ILE A 215 -22.96 -11.90 18.02
C ILE A 215 -21.64 -11.38 17.45
N MET A 216 -20.54 -11.46 18.21
CA MET A 216 -19.21 -11.09 17.72
C MET A 216 -18.77 -11.96 16.54
N GLU A 217 -18.95 -13.29 16.62
CA GLU A 217 -18.65 -14.21 15.53
C GLU A 217 -19.43 -13.86 14.25
N TYR A 218 -20.73 -13.53 14.38
CA TYR A 218 -21.55 -13.10 13.25
C TYR A 218 -21.12 -11.73 12.71
N GLY A 219 -20.78 -10.79 13.60
CA GLY A 219 -20.28 -9.47 13.23
C GLY A 219 -18.98 -9.54 12.44
N GLU A 220 -18.03 -10.36 12.88
CA GLU A 220 -16.77 -10.62 12.18
C GLU A 220 -17.00 -11.19 10.77
N LYS A 221 -17.84 -12.23 10.68
CA LYS A 221 -18.20 -12.85 9.40
C LYS A 221 -18.82 -11.81 8.46
N GLY A 222 -19.81 -11.07 8.94
CA GLY A 222 -20.48 -10.05 8.15
C GLY A 222 -19.54 -8.94 7.69
N ILE A 223 -18.61 -8.50 8.54
CA ILE A 223 -17.61 -7.49 8.16
C ILE A 223 -16.69 -7.98 7.04
N ARG A 224 -16.22 -9.24 7.09
CA ARG A 224 -15.41 -9.81 6.00
C ARG A 224 -16.17 -9.80 4.68
N GLU A 225 -17.43 -10.22 4.69
CA GLU A 225 -18.28 -10.21 3.49
C GLU A 225 -18.54 -8.78 2.97
N LEU A 226 -18.65 -7.78 3.85
CA LEU A 226 -18.76 -6.37 3.46
C LEU A 226 -17.47 -5.84 2.85
N MET A 227 -16.31 -6.23 3.37
CA MET A 227 -15.00 -5.87 2.82
C MET A 227 -14.78 -6.48 1.44
N ASP A 228 -15.26 -7.70 1.21
CA ASP A 228 -15.23 -8.32 -0.12
C ASP A 228 -16.10 -7.52 -1.11
N ALA A 229 -17.32 -7.14 -0.70
CA ALA A 229 -18.19 -6.30 -1.53
C ALA A 229 -17.59 -4.92 -1.83
N GLN A 230 -16.86 -4.31 -0.89
CA GLN A 230 -16.11 -3.07 -1.14
C GLN A 230 -15.04 -3.28 -2.22
N ARG A 231 -14.25 -4.35 -2.13
CA ARG A 231 -13.18 -4.65 -3.10
C ARG A 231 -13.74 -4.95 -4.47
N GLU A 232 -14.83 -5.71 -4.55
CA GLU A 232 -15.51 -6.00 -5.80
C GLU A 232 -15.99 -4.71 -6.48
N ALA A 233 -16.64 -3.82 -5.74
CA ALA A 233 -17.12 -2.55 -6.26
C ALA A 233 -15.99 -1.60 -6.69
N LEU A 234 -14.85 -1.63 -5.99
CA LEU A 234 -13.68 -0.82 -6.31
C LEU A 234 -12.86 -1.34 -7.50
N GLY A 235 -12.92 -2.64 -7.81
CA GLY A 235 -12.10 -3.27 -8.84
C GLY A 235 -10.61 -2.96 -8.63
N ASP A 236 -9.92 -2.51 -9.69
CA ASP A 236 -8.50 -2.14 -9.63
C ASP A 236 -8.18 -1.05 -8.58
N ARG A 237 -9.16 -0.22 -8.20
CA ARG A 237 -8.97 0.81 -7.17
C ARG A 237 -8.75 0.22 -5.78
N ALA A 238 -9.09 -1.06 -5.56
CA ALA A 238 -8.83 -1.73 -4.29
C ALA A 238 -7.33 -1.74 -3.92
N ARG A 239 -6.42 -1.60 -4.90
CA ARG A 239 -4.96 -1.49 -4.66
C ARG A 239 -4.54 -0.24 -3.86
N TYR A 240 -5.41 0.76 -3.76
CA TYR A 240 -5.16 1.95 -2.96
C TYR A 240 -5.54 1.75 -1.49
N ILE A 241 -6.13 0.62 -1.12
CA ILE A 241 -6.36 0.22 0.28
C ILE A 241 -5.14 -0.52 0.79
N ALA A 242 -4.56 -0.03 1.89
CA ALA A 242 -3.36 -0.61 2.51
C ALA A 242 -2.26 -0.85 1.45
N PRO A 243 -1.82 0.20 0.72
CA PRO A 243 -0.85 0.02 -0.35
C PRO A 243 0.46 -0.50 0.23
N LYS A 244 1.18 -1.28 -0.57
CA LYS A 244 2.55 -1.69 -0.24
C LYS A 244 3.39 -0.43 0.06
N PRO A 245 4.21 -0.41 1.12
CA PRO A 245 5.01 0.75 1.48
C PRO A 245 5.82 1.28 0.30
N LEU A 246 5.97 2.60 0.21
CA LEU A 246 6.77 3.23 -0.84
C LEU A 246 8.26 3.01 -0.57
N LEU A 247 8.99 2.60 -1.61
CA LEU A 247 10.46 2.52 -1.59
C LEU A 247 11.01 3.26 -2.79
N LEU A 248 11.76 4.34 -2.54
CA LEU A 248 12.38 5.12 -3.60
C LEU A 248 13.63 4.41 -4.12
N VAL A 249 13.76 4.28 -5.44
CA VAL A 249 14.98 3.74 -6.05
C VAL A 249 15.94 4.89 -6.32
N ALA A 250 17.08 4.87 -5.64
CA ALA A 250 18.13 5.88 -5.73
C ALA A 250 19.05 5.62 -6.92
N THR A 251 18.47 5.60 -8.13
CA THR A 251 19.22 5.45 -9.38
C THR A 251 18.59 6.26 -10.51
N GLY A 252 19.44 6.82 -11.38
CA GLY A 252 19.00 7.40 -12.66
C GLY A 252 18.86 6.38 -13.78
N ASN A 253 19.25 5.12 -13.56
CA ASN A 253 19.24 4.08 -14.59
C ASN A 253 17.88 3.36 -14.66
N GLU A 254 17.15 3.52 -15.77
CA GLU A 254 15.84 2.88 -15.97
C GLU A 254 15.87 1.35 -15.90
N HIS A 255 16.95 0.71 -16.35
CA HIS A 255 17.08 -0.75 -16.32
C HIS A 255 17.13 -1.26 -14.88
N LYS A 256 17.93 -0.59 -14.02
CA LYS A 256 18.01 -0.91 -12.59
C LYS A 256 16.68 -0.73 -11.89
N LEU A 257 15.96 0.36 -12.20
CA LEU A 257 14.62 0.61 -11.67
C LEU A 257 13.66 -0.55 -11.99
N ARG A 258 13.62 -1.00 -13.25
CA ARG A 258 12.72 -2.09 -13.67
C ARG A 258 13.06 -3.41 -13.00
N GLU A 259 14.35 -3.74 -12.90
CA GLU A 259 14.78 -4.96 -12.21
C GLU A 259 14.36 -4.95 -10.73
N LEU A 260 14.64 -3.84 -10.02
CA LEU A 260 14.26 -3.72 -8.60
C LEU A 260 12.74 -3.71 -8.43
N GLN A 261 12.00 -3.06 -9.33
CA GLN A 261 10.54 -3.10 -9.34
C GLN A 261 10.03 -4.54 -9.40
N GLU A 262 10.53 -5.34 -10.36
CA GLU A 262 10.12 -6.74 -10.48
C GLU A 262 10.56 -7.57 -9.26
N MET A 263 11.72 -7.28 -8.68
CA MET A 263 12.22 -8.00 -7.51
C MET A 263 11.45 -7.67 -6.22
N PHE A 264 10.90 -6.47 -6.05
CA PHE A 264 10.31 -6.05 -4.78
C PHE A 264 8.82 -5.70 -4.88
N LYS A 265 8.18 -5.89 -6.05
CA LYS A 265 6.76 -5.56 -6.30
C LYS A 265 5.78 -6.17 -5.32
N ASP A 266 6.10 -7.31 -4.70
CA ASP A 266 5.22 -8.00 -3.76
C ASP A 266 5.26 -7.40 -2.35
N TYR A 267 6.30 -6.64 -2.04
CA TYR A 267 6.54 -6.09 -0.70
C TYR A 267 6.43 -4.57 -0.67
N TYR A 268 6.86 -3.89 -1.73
CA TYR A 268 6.92 -2.43 -1.81
C TYR A 268 6.32 -1.93 -3.12
N THR A 269 5.82 -0.70 -3.08
CA THR A 269 5.60 0.09 -4.29
C THR A 269 6.89 0.83 -4.60
N LEU A 270 7.59 0.46 -5.67
CA LEU A 270 8.87 1.08 -6.03
C LEU A 270 8.67 2.24 -7.01
N ALA A 271 9.21 3.40 -6.67
CA ALA A 271 9.15 4.60 -7.50
C ALA A 271 10.55 5.20 -7.70
N PRO A 272 10.83 5.86 -8.84
CA PRO A 272 12.07 6.60 -9.01
C PRO A 272 12.11 7.81 -8.07
N MET A 273 13.31 8.24 -7.66
CA MET A 273 13.50 9.46 -6.87
C MET A 273 12.89 10.73 -7.53
N THR A 274 12.79 10.76 -8.85
CA THR A 274 12.16 11.85 -9.61
C THR A 274 10.64 11.93 -9.41
N ALA A 275 9.98 10.84 -9.00
CA ALA A 275 8.54 10.83 -8.73
C ALA A 275 8.15 11.74 -7.55
N VAL A 276 9.09 11.97 -6.64
CA VAL A 276 8.91 12.86 -5.47
C VAL A 276 9.64 14.19 -5.63
N GLY A 277 10.06 14.52 -6.85
CA GLY A 277 10.68 15.80 -7.17
C GLY A 277 12.16 15.92 -6.79
N PHE A 278 12.84 14.81 -6.51
CA PHE A 278 14.29 14.82 -6.30
C PHE A 278 15.02 14.63 -7.63
N PHE A 279 15.82 15.64 -8.00
CA PHE A 279 16.64 15.67 -9.23
C PHE A 279 18.11 15.97 -8.93
N GLY A 280 18.50 15.99 -7.65
CA GLY A 280 19.86 16.34 -7.25
C GLY A 280 20.89 15.31 -7.72
N PRO A 281 22.12 15.73 -8.05
CA PRO A 281 23.20 14.79 -8.29
C PRO A 281 23.54 14.03 -6.99
N ILE A 282 23.96 12.78 -7.14
CA ILE A 282 24.48 11.95 -6.04
C ILE A 282 25.94 11.66 -6.37
N GLU A 283 26.86 12.18 -5.56
CA GLU A 283 28.29 11.97 -5.77
C GLU A 283 28.74 10.63 -5.17
N GLU A 284 29.06 9.67 -6.05
CA GLU A 284 29.50 8.32 -5.69
C GLU A 284 31.03 8.31 -5.49
N ASN A 285 31.47 8.68 -4.29
CA ASN A 285 32.89 8.85 -3.95
C ASN A 285 33.43 7.76 -3.00
N ALA A 286 32.72 6.66 -2.79
CA ALA A 286 33.21 5.55 -1.98
C ALA A 286 34.02 4.55 -2.80
N ASP A 287 34.99 3.93 -2.13
CA ASP A 287 35.89 2.91 -2.72
C ASP A 287 35.27 1.51 -2.75
N THR A 288 34.00 1.35 -2.32
CA THR A 288 33.32 0.06 -2.26
C THR A 288 31.90 0.15 -2.84
N PHE A 289 31.40 -0.95 -3.41
CA PHE A 289 30.03 -1.03 -3.90
C PHE A 289 29.02 -0.74 -2.78
N ALA A 290 29.22 -1.30 -1.60
CA ALA A 290 28.39 -1.04 -0.42
C ALA A 290 28.37 0.44 -0.05
N GLY A 291 29.52 1.11 -0.06
CA GLY A 291 29.62 2.55 0.21
C GLY A 291 28.87 3.40 -0.81
N ASN A 292 29.02 3.13 -2.11
CA ASN A 292 28.30 3.87 -3.16
C ASN A 292 26.79 3.63 -3.09
N ALA A 293 26.37 2.38 -2.85
CA ALA A 293 24.96 2.05 -2.66
C ALA A 293 24.39 2.79 -1.43
N ALA A 294 25.13 2.85 -0.32
CA ALA A 294 24.73 3.56 0.89
C ALA A 294 24.58 5.06 0.65
N ILE A 295 25.56 5.71 0.02
CA ILE A 295 25.51 7.14 -0.32
C ILE A 295 24.24 7.46 -1.13
N LYS A 296 23.91 6.62 -2.12
CA LYS A 296 22.67 6.76 -2.91
C LYS A 296 21.42 6.70 -2.05
N ALA A 297 21.28 5.65 -1.24
CA ALA A 297 20.11 5.45 -0.41
C ALA A 297 19.96 6.56 0.64
N GLU A 298 21.06 6.95 1.28
CA GLU A 298 21.09 7.99 2.30
C GLU A 298 20.74 9.36 1.73
N ALA A 299 21.37 9.78 0.62
CA ALA A 299 21.10 11.07 0.00
C ALA A 299 19.62 11.23 -0.39
N VAL A 300 19.02 10.20 -0.98
CA VAL A 300 17.59 10.23 -1.36
C VAL A 300 16.69 10.22 -0.12
N CYS A 301 16.99 9.38 0.87
CA CYS A 301 16.20 9.31 2.10
C CYS A 301 16.24 10.61 2.90
N GLU A 302 17.41 11.25 3.01
CA GLU A 302 17.59 12.52 3.73
C GLU A 302 16.86 13.66 3.03
N ALA A 303 16.95 13.73 1.70
CA ALA A 303 16.29 14.79 0.93
C ALA A 303 14.76 14.67 0.92
N THR A 304 14.23 13.44 0.96
CA THR A 304 12.79 13.19 0.77
C THR A 304 12.05 12.85 2.05
N GLY A 305 12.77 12.42 3.10
CA GLY A 305 12.19 11.87 4.31
C GLY A 305 11.50 10.50 4.11
N LEU A 306 11.69 9.85 2.96
CA LEU A 306 11.08 8.58 2.60
C LEU A 306 12.12 7.45 2.54
N PRO A 307 11.73 6.19 2.78
CA PRO A 307 12.63 5.05 2.59
C PRO A 307 13.19 4.99 1.16
N ALA A 308 14.47 4.69 1.05
CA ALA A 308 15.16 4.60 -0.23
C ALA A 308 16.05 3.36 -0.30
N ILE A 309 16.18 2.79 -1.50
CA ILE A 309 17.10 1.71 -1.83
C ILE A 309 18.11 2.17 -2.88
N GLY A 310 19.39 2.03 -2.57
CA GLY A 310 20.51 2.23 -3.47
C GLY A 310 21.02 0.89 -4.00
N ASP A 311 21.53 0.91 -5.24
CA ASP A 311 22.20 -0.22 -5.89
C ASP A 311 23.52 0.26 -6.47
N ASP A 312 24.58 -0.50 -6.18
CA ASP A 312 25.83 -0.40 -6.91
C ASP A 312 26.36 -1.78 -7.28
N SER A 313 26.92 -1.89 -8.49
CA SER A 313 27.29 -3.18 -9.06
C SER A 313 28.45 -3.03 -10.04
N GLY A 314 29.33 -4.02 -10.06
CA GLY A 314 30.47 -4.04 -10.96
C GLY A 314 31.12 -5.41 -11.08
N LEU A 315 32.11 -5.48 -11.94
CA LEU A 315 32.97 -6.64 -12.15
C LEU A 315 34.26 -6.45 -11.34
N GLU A 316 34.69 -7.49 -10.64
CA GLU A 316 36.04 -7.57 -10.07
C GLU A 316 36.77 -8.75 -10.71
N VAL A 317 38.03 -8.55 -11.10
CA VAL A 317 38.88 -9.57 -11.70
C VAL A 317 40.08 -9.81 -10.80
N ASP A 318 40.26 -11.06 -10.36
CA ASP A 318 41.24 -11.41 -9.34
C ASP A 318 42.68 -11.13 -9.82
N ALA A 319 42.97 -11.44 -11.07
CA ALA A 319 44.29 -11.22 -11.69
C ALA A 319 44.67 -9.74 -11.92
N LEU A 320 43.71 -8.83 -11.70
CA LEU A 320 43.85 -7.38 -11.81
C LEU A 320 43.62 -6.68 -10.45
N ASP A 321 43.82 -7.39 -9.35
CA ASP A 321 43.66 -6.87 -7.99
C ASP A 321 42.25 -6.26 -7.74
N GLY A 322 41.22 -6.84 -8.38
CA GLY A 322 39.83 -6.40 -8.26
C GLY A 322 39.39 -5.34 -9.27
N GLU A 323 40.26 -4.86 -10.15
CA GLU A 323 39.82 -3.99 -11.26
C GLU A 323 38.86 -4.75 -12.21
N PRO A 324 37.85 -4.07 -12.79
CA PRO A 324 37.57 -2.63 -12.73
C PRO A 324 36.85 -2.13 -11.46
N GLY A 325 36.27 -3.03 -10.65
CA GLY A 325 35.66 -2.70 -9.36
C GLY A 325 34.55 -1.64 -9.46
N VAL A 326 34.55 -0.68 -8.53
CA VAL A 326 33.59 0.45 -8.50
C VAL A 326 33.66 1.35 -9.75
N TYR A 327 34.72 1.24 -10.56
CA TYR A 327 34.88 1.97 -11.81
C TYR A 327 34.33 1.22 -13.03
N SER A 328 33.68 0.07 -12.83
CA SER A 328 33.16 -0.80 -13.90
C SER A 328 32.46 -0.06 -15.03
N ALA A 329 31.60 0.91 -14.73
CA ALA A 329 30.84 1.65 -15.73
C ALA A 329 31.62 2.79 -16.41
N ARG A 330 32.86 3.06 -16.02
CA ARG A 330 33.73 4.14 -16.53
C ARG A 330 35.20 3.69 -16.61
N TYR A 331 35.44 2.39 -16.81
CA TYR A 331 36.78 1.81 -16.70
C TYR A 331 37.74 2.37 -17.75
N ALA A 332 37.24 2.62 -18.96
CA ALA A 332 37.95 3.29 -20.05
C ALA A 332 37.87 4.83 -20.00
N GLY A 333 37.37 5.40 -18.91
CA GLY A 333 37.30 6.85 -18.66
C GLY A 333 35.94 7.49 -18.97
N GLU A 334 35.26 7.06 -20.04
CA GLU A 334 33.90 7.52 -20.37
C GLU A 334 32.83 6.63 -19.73
N HIS A 335 31.79 7.24 -19.17
CA HIS A 335 30.72 6.50 -18.49
C HIS A 335 29.77 5.85 -19.51
N GLY A 336 29.59 4.53 -19.41
CA GLY A 336 28.65 3.77 -20.23
C GLY A 336 29.20 3.32 -21.59
N ASP A 337 30.49 3.51 -21.86
CA ASP A 337 31.13 2.97 -23.07
C ASP A 337 31.54 1.51 -22.87
N ASP A 338 30.57 0.62 -23.04
CA ASP A 338 30.75 -0.82 -22.85
C ASP A 338 31.79 -1.43 -23.80
N GLU A 339 31.92 -0.91 -25.04
CA GLU A 339 32.92 -1.42 -25.99
C GLU A 339 34.34 -1.07 -25.55
N ALA A 340 34.59 0.20 -25.20
CA ALA A 340 35.91 0.63 -24.73
C ALA A 340 36.29 -0.04 -23.40
N ASN A 341 35.33 -0.21 -22.49
CA ASN A 341 35.51 -0.92 -21.22
C ASN A 341 35.93 -2.39 -21.46
N ASN A 342 35.26 -3.07 -22.37
CA ASN A 342 35.56 -4.46 -22.74
C ASN A 342 36.93 -4.60 -23.43
N ASP A 343 37.29 -3.67 -24.33
CA ASP A 343 38.59 -3.68 -25.00
C ASP A 343 39.74 -3.44 -24.02
N LEU A 344 39.58 -2.49 -23.10
CA LEU A 344 40.57 -2.24 -22.05
C LEU A 344 40.73 -3.46 -21.14
N LEU A 345 39.61 -4.09 -20.73
CA LEU A 345 39.67 -5.31 -19.92
C LEU A 345 40.42 -6.43 -20.62
N LEU A 346 40.12 -6.70 -21.90
CA LEU A 346 40.81 -7.73 -22.68
C LEU A 346 42.31 -7.45 -22.78
N SER A 347 42.70 -6.21 -23.06
CA SER A 347 44.10 -5.78 -23.14
C SER A 347 44.83 -6.00 -21.81
N ARG A 348 44.20 -5.68 -20.67
CA ARG A 348 44.76 -5.88 -19.33
C ARG A 348 44.89 -7.36 -18.97
N MET A 349 44.04 -8.20 -19.55
CA MET A 349 44.02 -9.65 -19.35
C MET A 349 44.95 -10.43 -20.28
N GLU A 350 45.69 -9.77 -21.18
CA GLU A 350 46.68 -10.43 -22.03
C GLU A 350 47.79 -11.07 -21.19
N GLY A 351 48.10 -12.34 -21.46
CA GLY A 351 49.14 -13.10 -20.75
C GLY A 351 48.80 -13.50 -19.31
N LYS A 352 47.59 -13.22 -18.82
CA LYS A 352 47.11 -13.65 -17.50
C LYS A 352 46.50 -15.05 -17.59
N GLU A 353 47.05 -15.99 -16.82
CA GLU A 353 46.53 -17.37 -16.73
C GLU A 353 45.28 -17.47 -15.85
N ASP A 354 45.28 -16.76 -14.71
CA ASP A 354 44.09 -16.63 -13.87
C ASP A 354 43.11 -15.66 -14.52
N ARG A 355 41.90 -16.15 -14.77
CA ARG A 355 40.80 -15.39 -15.38
C ARG A 355 39.57 -15.36 -14.49
N SER A 356 39.73 -15.73 -13.22
CA SER A 356 38.68 -15.71 -12.21
C SER A 356 38.18 -14.28 -12.03
N ALA A 357 36.86 -14.14 -12.02
CA ALA A 357 36.20 -12.87 -11.82
C ALA A 357 34.87 -13.08 -11.11
N ALA A 358 34.35 -12.00 -10.53
CA ALA A 358 33.03 -12.00 -9.96
C ALA A 358 32.30 -10.72 -10.30
N PHE A 359 31.04 -10.86 -10.73
CA PHE A 359 30.14 -9.74 -10.62
C PHE A 359 29.71 -9.59 -9.16
N LYS A 360 29.82 -8.38 -8.61
CA LYS A 360 29.39 -8.03 -7.26
C LYS A 360 28.31 -6.95 -7.32
N CYS A 361 27.33 -7.04 -6.43
CA CYS A 361 26.29 -6.04 -6.21
C CYS A 361 26.13 -5.82 -4.72
N ALA A 362 25.99 -4.56 -4.34
CA ALA A 362 25.51 -4.16 -3.03
C ALA A 362 24.18 -3.41 -3.19
N LEU A 363 23.20 -3.83 -2.40
CA LEU A 363 21.97 -3.10 -2.17
C LEU A 363 22.03 -2.46 -0.79
N ALA A 364 21.69 -1.18 -0.71
CA ALA A 364 21.61 -0.44 0.53
C ALA A 364 20.18 0.05 0.77
N LEU A 365 19.56 -0.35 1.88
CA LEU A 365 18.26 0.13 2.32
C LEU A 365 18.45 1.19 3.41
N LYS A 366 17.94 2.40 3.14
CA LYS A 366 17.84 3.46 4.15
C LYS A 366 16.38 3.68 4.54
N ILE A 367 16.10 3.61 5.84
CA ILE A 367 14.83 3.98 6.45
C ILE A 367 15.07 5.21 7.35
N PRO A 368 14.20 6.24 7.31
CA PRO A 368 14.35 7.40 8.19
C PRO A 368 14.52 7.02 9.66
N GLY A 369 15.57 7.54 10.30
CA GLY A 369 15.87 7.29 11.72
C GLY A 369 16.47 5.91 12.04
N LYS A 370 16.79 5.09 11.03
CA LYS A 370 17.49 3.80 11.22
C LYS A 370 18.88 3.82 10.56
N GLU A 371 19.75 2.92 11.01
CA GLU A 371 21.01 2.66 10.32
C GLU A 371 20.76 2.05 8.93
N THR A 372 21.71 2.27 8.04
CA THR A 372 21.65 1.80 6.66
C THR A 372 21.95 0.32 6.62
N ILE A 373 21.07 -0.45 5.98
CA ILE A 373 21.20 -1.90 5.92
C ILE A 373 21.77 -2.27 4.57
N ILE A 374 22.83 -3.08 4.57
CA ILE A 374 23.52 -3.53 3.36
C ILE A 374 23.24 -5.01 3.12
N ALA A 375 22.95 -5.37 1.88
CA ALA A 375 22.94 -6.74 1.40
C ALA A 375 23.85 -6.84 0.17
N GLU A 376 24.72 -7.84 0.17
CA GLU A 376 25.68 -8.04 -0.92
C GLU A 376 25.45 -9.37 -1.61
N GLY A 377 25.62 -9.38 -2.92
CA GLY A 377 25.53 -10.58 -3.73
C GLY A 377 26.71 -10.64 -4.67
N SER A 378 27.23 -11.85 -4.87
CA SER A 378 28.33 -12.12 -5.78
C SER A 378 27.96 -13.29 -6.68
N CYS A 379 28.35 -13.21 -7.95
CA CYS A 379 28.30 -14.32 -8.89
C CYS A 379 29.71 -14.55 -9.45
N PRO A 380 30.37 -15.68 -9.11
CA PRO A 380 31.68 -16.01 -9.64
C PRO A 380 31.57 -16.53 -11.08
N GLY A 381 32.62 -16.29 -11.86
CA GLY A 381 32.76 -16.72 -13.24
C GLY A 381 34.16 -16.48 -13.75
N THR A 382 34.30 -16.56 -15.08
CA THR A 382 35.60 -16.52 -15.74
C THR A 382 35.56 -15.56 -16.91
N ILE A 383 36.59 -14.73 -17.09
CA ILE A 383 36.67 -13.80 -18.22
C ILE A 383 37.09 -14.56 -19.48
N LEU A 384 36.39 -14.40 -20.59
CA LEU A 384 36.76 -14.98 -21.88
C LEU A 384 37.87 -14.19 -22.56
N THR A 385 38.56 -14.82 -23.52
CA THR A 385 39.57 -14.15 -24.36
C THR A 385 38.95 -13.37 -25.53
N GLU A 386 37.68 -13.64 -25.84
CA GLU A 386 36.91 -12.97 -26.88
C GLU A 386 35.46 -12.80 -26.45
N ARG A 387 34.79 -11.77 -26.99
CA ARG A 387 33.38 -11.49 -26.73
C ARG A 387 32.52 -12.61 -27.30
N ARG A 388 31.54 -13.08 -26.53
CA ARG A 388 30.59 -14.13 -26.95
C ARG A 388 29.17 -13.77 -26.53
N GLY A 389 28.22 -13.95 -27.46
CA GLY A 389 26.81 -13.55 -27.29
C GLY A 389 26.48 -12.20 -27.92
N THR A 390 25.19 -11.90 -28.06
CA THR A 390 24.69 -10.67 -28.70
C THR A 390 23.75 -9.84 -27.81
N GLY A 391 23.44 -10.34 -26.60
CA GLY A 391 22.62 -9.64 -25.61
C GLY A 391 23.44 -9.03 -24.49
N GLY A 392 22.74 -8.47 -23.49
CA GLY A 392 23.36 -7.95 -22.27
C GLY A 392 23.93 -6.53 -22.38
N PHE A 393 24.64 -6.11 -21.33
CA PHE A 393 25.30 -4.81 -21.20
C PHE A 393 26.62 -4.95 -20.38
N GLY A 394 27.48 -3.94 -20.44
CA GLY A 394 28.76 -3.93 -19.74
C GLY A 394 29.65 -5.11 -20.15
N TYR A 395 30.10 -5.87 -19.16
CA TYR A 395 31.00 -7.01 -19.34
C TYR A 395 30.30 -8.34 -19.61
N ASP A 396 28.98 -8.32 -19.82
CA ASP A 396 28.18 -9.53 -20.09
C ASP A 396 28.75 -10.42 -21.23
N PRO A 397 29.29 -9.88 -22.35
CA PRO A 397 29.86 -10.71 -23.43
C PRO A 397 31.18 -11.39 -23.08
N LEU A 398 31.87 -10.92 -22.03
CA LEU A 398 33.16 -11.45 -21.59
C LEU A 398 33.04 -12.34 -20.36
N PHE A 399 31.96 -12.24 -19.59
CA PHE A 399 31.78 -12.99 -18.36
C PHE A 399 31.12 -14.34 -18.60
N LEU A 400 31.88 -15.43 -18.49
CA LEU A 400 31.41 -16.81 -18.56
C LEU A 400 30.93 -17.28 -17.18
N TYR A 401 29.69 -17.73 -17.09
CA TYR A 401 29.21 -18.49 -15.94
C TYR A 401 29.43 -19.99 -16.19
N GLU A 402 30.47 -20.56 -15.57
CA GLU A 402 30.92 -21.93 -15.81
C GLU A 402 29.82 -22.99 -15.65
N PRO A 403 28.95 -22.95 -14.62
CA PRO A 403 27.93 -23.99 -14.43
C PRO A 403 26.94 -24.15 -15.59
N MET A 404 26.75 -23.11 -16.40
CA MET A 404 25.89 -23.17 -17.59
C MET A 404 26.68 -23.13 -18.90
N ASN A 405 28.00 -22.93 -18.85
CA ASN A 405 28.87 -22.69 -19.99
C ASN A 405 28.35 -21.62 -20.96
N LYS A 406 27.68 -20.59 -20.43
CA LYS A 406 27.11 -19.46 -21.17
C LYS A 406 27.70 -18.15 -20.64
N THR A 407 27.93 -17.19 -21.53
CA THR A 407 28.15 -15.82 -21.09
C THR A 407 26.82 -15.19 -20.65
N TYR A 408 26.87 -14.14 -19.86
CA TYR A 408 25.67 -13.38 -19.52
C TYR A 408 24.97 -12.80 -20.75
N ALA A 409 25.73 -12.51 -21.82
CA ALA A 409 25.19 -12.06 -23.11
C ALA A 409 24.45 -13.15 -23.92
N GLU A 410 24.63 -14.43 -23.56
CA GLU A 410 23.95 -15.58 -24.17
C GLU A 410 22.72 -16.05 -23.37
N MET A 411 22.54 -15.52 -22.14
CA MET A 411 21.44 -15.88 -21.27
C MET A 411 20.19 -15.05 -21.57
N ASN A 412 19.03 -15.67 -21.43
CA ASN A 412 17.78 -14.91 -21.38
C ASN A 412 17.60 -14.24 -20.01
N ALA A 413 16.62 -13.32 -19.91
CA ALA A 413 16.38 -12.57 -18.68
C ALA A 413 16.02 -13.45 -17.47
N GLU A 414 15.34 -14.57 -17.70
CA GLU A 414 14.90 -15.49 -16.64
C GLU A 414 16.09 -16.30 -16.08
N GLU A 415 16.93 -16.84 -16.97
CA GLU A 415 18.18 -17.51 -16.61
C GLU A 415 19.10 -16.57 -15.81
N LYS A 416 19.29 -15.34 -16.30
CA LYS A 416 20.14 -14.34 -15.65
C LYS A 416 19.61 -13.94 -14.28
N ASN A 417 18.30 -13.73 -14.14
CA ASN A 417 17.68 -13.38 -12.87
C ASN A 417 17.80 -14.46 -11.79
N GLN A 418 17.93 -15.74 -12.15
CA GLN A 418 18.10 -16.82 -11.16
C GLN A 418 19.51 -16.87 -10.55
N ILE A 419 20.52 -16.39 -11.27
CA ILE A 419 21.93 -16.57 -10.86
C ILE A 419 22.66 -15.26 -10.59
N SER A 420 22.10 -14.12 -10.97
CA SER A 420 22.82 -12.86 -10.91
C SER A 420 23.16 -12.45 -9.47
N HIS A 421 24.32 -11.80 -9.36
CA HIS A 421 24.80 -11.13 -8.17
C HIS A 421 23.74 -10.19 -7.56
N ARG A 422 23.01 -9.41 -8.39
CA ARG A 422 21.91 -8.55 -7.92
C ARG A 422 20.73 -9.34 -7.37
N SER A 423 20.35 -10.45 -8.01
CA SER A 423 19.28 -11.32 -7.50
C SER A 423 19.62 -11.90 -6.13
N ARG A 424 20.87 -12.36 -5.94
CA ARG A 424 21.36 -12.84 -4.64
C ARG A 424 21.35 -11.74 -3.56
N ALA A 425 21.79 -10.53 -3.91
CA ALA A 425 21.70 -9.38 -3.01
C ALA A 425 20.24 -9.05 -2.66
N ALA A 426 19.33 -9.13 -3.64
CA ALA A 426 17.91 -8.87 -3.46
C ALA A 426 17.24 -9.95 -2.60
N GLU A 427 17.59 -11.22 -2.73
CA GLU A 427 17.09 -12.30 -1.86
C GLU A 427 17.48 -12.06 -0.40
N MET A 428 18.74 -11.69 -0.14
CA MET A 428 19.20 -11.33 1.21
C MET A 428 18.45 -10.10 1.72
N MET A 429 18.31 -9.05 0.89
CA MET A 429 17.58 -7.84 1.25
C MET A 429 16.10 -8.12 1.53
N ARG A 430 15.44 -9.00 0.76
CA ARG A 430 14.04 -9.42 0.99
C ARG A 430 13.90 -10.11 2.35
N SER A 431 14.83 -11.00 2.71
CA SER A 431 14.81 -11.66 4.02
C SER A 431 14.84 -10.63 5.15
N ILE A 432 15.70 -9.62 5.03
CA ILE A 432 15.81 -8.52 6.00
C ILE A 432 14.52 -7.69 6.03
N MET A 433 14.03 -7.25 4.87
CA MET A 433 12.82 -6.43 4.75
C MET A 433 11.58 -7.12 5.32
N SER A 434 11.46 -8.44 5.14
CA SER A 434 10.33 -9.20 5.68
C SER A 434 10.25 -9.14 7.21
N GLN A 435 11.40 -9.10 7.90
CA GLN A 435 11.49 -8.94 9.36
C GLN A 435 11.17 -7.52 9.83
N LEU A 436 11.24 -6.53 8.93
CA LEU A 436 10.91 -5.13 9.23
C LEU A 436 9.43 -4.81 9.02
N LEU A 437 8.71 -5.65 8.27
CA LEU A 437 7.28 -5.52 7.97
C LEU A 437 6.38 -6.37 8.89
N SER A 438 6.95 -7.38 9.56
CA SER A 438 6.34 -8.12 10.68
C SER A 438 6.39 -7.32 11.96
#